data_AF-A0A6J1UN01-F1
#
_entry.id   AF-A0A6J1UN01-F1
#
_cell.length_a   1.000
_cell.length_b   1.000
_cell.length_c   1.000
_cell.angle_alpha   90.00
_cell.angle_beta   90.00
_cell.angle_gamma   90.00
#
_symmetry.space_group_name_H-M   'P 1'
#
loop_
_entity.id
_entity.type
_entity.pdbx_description
1 polymer ?
#
loop_
_entity_poly.entity_id
_entity_poly.type
_entity_poly.pdbx_seq_one_letter_code
_entity_poly.pdbx_strand_id
1 'polypeptide(L)'
;MPLGKWAALVAMAVVMETTAAFPSSLLIKNEDDSITWSCSGSPGEQVEWKWNGNRLKDSGQELVINNLDIPYTGNYSCWAGPRLLQSFYVVMRMKHTYFFKTEGTKEEPAITCWAPSYNGTLNCSWNSQNAAIFLARLKHQDTEAELCSTEVALPGNSRVQVQLKNCSFCSYAEETPVTPLVLVLKGLSRDGGYSEVEKTFFLWDVVKPDAPAYLNITGRKVSWAPPASWDLPTTYFPLQYSLRLESASGRHENFLLELITEQKWHKAQIRCQDPLIQSSWSSWQEWKK
;
A
#
# COMPACT_ATOMS: atom_id res chain seq x y z
N MET A 1 54.91 -29.31 -21.09
CA MET A 1 53.72 -29.03 -20.25
C MET A 1 54.21 -28.53 -18.91
N PRO A 2 53.94 -27.28 -18.54
CA PRO A 2 52.81 -27.05 -17.64
C PRO A 2 51.90 -25.90 -18.06
N LEU A 3 50.70 -25.97 -17.50
CA LEU A 3 49.47 -25.24 -17.82
C LEU A 3 49.55 -23.74 -17.53
N GLY A 4 49.04 -22.96 -18.47
CA GLY A 4 48.75 -21.53 -18.30
C GLY A 4 47.62 -21.29 -17.30
N LYS A 5 47.83 -20.33 -16.40
CA LYS A 5 46.80 -19.78 -15.52
C LYS A 5 46.06 -18.67 -16.28
N TRP A 6 44.82 -18.92 -16.66
CA TRP A 6 43.89 -17.88 -17.09
C TRP A 6 43.10 -17.41 -15.86
N ALA A 7 43.37 -16.18 -15.41
CA ALA A 7 42.54 -15.51 -14.42
C ALA A 7 41.31 -14.94 -15.15
N ALA A 8 40.15 -15.53 -14.91
CA ALA A 8 38.88 -14.98 -15.35
C ALA A 8 38.49 -13.83 -14.41
N LEU A 9 38.55 -12.59 -14.91
CA LEU A 9 37.96 -11.43 -14.27
C LEU A 9 36.43 -11.53 -14.39
N VAL A 10 35.77 -11.87 -13.29
CA VAL A 10 34.31 -11.76 -13.18
C VAL A 10 33.98 -10.29 -12.98
N ALA A 11 33.56 -9.63 -14.05
CA ALA A 11 32.94 -8.32 -13.97
C ALA A 11 31.57 -8.48 -13.27
N MET A 12 31.48 -8.10 -12.00
CA MET A 12 30.19 -7.92 -11.35
C MET A 12 29.52 -6.70 -11.97
N ALA A 13 28.51 -6.93 -12.82
CA ALA A 13 27.60 -5.89 -13.23
C ALA A 13 26.83 -5.44 -11.98
N VAL A 14 27.11 -4.23 -11.50
CA VAL A 14 26.26 -3.55 -10.54
C VAL A 14 24.99 -3.19 -11.30
N VAL A 15 23.94 -3.98 -11.11
CA VAL A 15 22.59 -3.59 -11.52
C VAL A 15 22.20 -2.44 -10.60
N MET A 16 22.27 -1.21 -11.11
CA MET A 16 21.58 -0.09 -10.47
C MET A 16 20.08 -0.39 -10.56
N GLU A 17 19.48 -0.77 -9.44
CA GLU A 17 18.03 -0.78 -9.30
C GLU A 17 17.55 0.66 -9.48
N THR A 18 16.97 0.95 -10.64
CA THR A 18 16.22 2.18 -10.85
C THR A 18 15.02 2.10 -9.93
N THR A 19 15.04 2.83 -8.81
CA THR A 19 13.86 3.01 -7.96
C THR A 19 12.73 3.50 -8.85
N ALA A 20 11.72 2.67 -9.05
CA ALA A 20 10.59 3.02 -9.89
C ALA A 20 9.87 4.23 -9.27
N ALA A 21 10.02 5.41 -9.88
CA ALA A 21 9.43 6.64 -9.40
C ALA A 21 8.05 6.84 -10.03
N PHE A 22 7.05 7.18 -9.21
CA PHE A 22 5.74 7.57 -9.72
C PHE A 22 5.81 9.01 -10.27
N PRO A 23 5.33 9.30 -11.50
CA PRO A 23 5.43 10.63 -12.07
C PRO A 23 4.67 11.68 -11.24
N SER A 24 5.29 12.83 -11.00
CA SER A 24 4.72 13.90 -10.16
C SER A 24 3.66 14.74 -10.89
N SER A 25 3.76 14.89 -12.20
CA SER A 25 2.82 15.64 -13.04
C SER A 25 2.17 14.73 -14.07
N LEU A 26 1.00 14.19 -13.72
CA LEU A 26 0.21 13.31 -14.57
C LEU A 26 -0.92 14.09 -15.24
N LEU A 27 -1.10 13.88 -16.54
CA LEU A 27 -2.29 14.30 -17.27
C LEU A 27 -3.10 13.06 -17.63
N ILE A 28 -4.21 12.88 -16.92
CA ILE A 28 -5.10 11.74 -17.08
C ILE A 28 -6.13 12.08 -18.15
N LYS A 29 -6.21 11.24 -19.18
CA LYS A 29 -7.06 11.44 -20.35
C LYS A 29 -7.81 10.17 -20.69
N ASN A 30 -8.93 10.28 -21.38
CA ASN A 30 -9.68 9.11 -21.85
C ASN A 30 -9.19 8.71 -23.24
N GLU A 31 -9.57 7.50 -23.65
CA GLU A 31 -9.45 7.06 -25.03
C GLU A 31 -10.19 8.03 -25.96
N ASP A 32 -9.64 8.26 -27.15
CA ASP A 32 -10.14 9.16 -28.19
C ASP A 32 -10.15 10.68 -27.84
N ASP A 33 -9.66 11.07 -26.66
CA ASP A 33 -9.50 12.49 -26.33
C ASP A 33 -8.56 13.17 -27.34
N SER A 34 -8.98 14.33 -27.85
CA SER A 34 -8.13 15.23 -28.65
C SER A 34 -7.66 16.39 -27.79
N ILE A 35 -6.35 16.64 -27.78
CA ILE A 35 -5.73 17.55 -26.82
C ILE A 35 -4.74 18.46 -27.52
N THR A 36 -4.86 19.75 -27.22
CA THR A 36 -3.94 20.79 -27.67
C THR A 36 -3.24 21.40 -26.46
N TRP A 37 -1.91 21.42 -26.49
CA TRP A 37 -1.10 22.13 -25.50
C TRP A 37 -0.25 23.19 -26.18
N SER A 38 -0.22 24.37 -25.59
CA SER A 38 0.67 25.45 -26.01
C SER A 38 1.84 25.54 -25.04
N CYS A 39 3.02 25.83 -25.59
CA CYS A 39 4.21 26.13 -24.81
C CYS A 39 4.87 27.40 -25.35
N SER A 40 5.11 28.33 -24.43
CA SER A 40 5.66 29.66 -24.73
C SER A 40 7.09 29.78 -24.24
N GLY A 41 8.01 30.06 -25.17
CA GLY A 41 9.36 30.52 -24.86
C GLY A 41 9.42 32.04 -24.66
N SER A 42 10.63 32.55 -24.41
CA SER A 42 10.88 34.00 -24.41
C SER A 42 10.73 34.57 -25.83
N PRO A 43 10.45 35.88 -26.01
CA PRO A 43 10.27 36.48 -27.33
C PRO A 43 11.45 36.17 -28.27
N GLY A 44 11.16 35.58 -29.44
CA GLY A 44 12.16 35.19 -30.43
C GLY A 44 12.79 33.80 -30.24
N GLU A 45 12.48 33.09 -29.14
CA GLU A 45 12.93 31.72 -28.96
C GLU A 45 12.08 30.74 -29.77
N GLN A 46 12.74 29.78 -30.42
CA GLN A 46 12.08 28.62 -31.01
C GLN A 46 11.89 27.54 -29.94
N VAL A 47 10.69 26.96 -29.96
CA VAL A 47 10.28 25.91 -29.03
C VAL A 47 10.18 24.58 -29.79
N GLU A 48 10.55 23.49 -29.12
CA GLU A 48 10.40 22.13 -29.62
C GLU A 48 9.74 21.23 -28.58
N TRP A 49 8.89 20.30 -29.04
CA TRP A 49 8.36 19.24 -28.19
C TRP A 49 9.13 17.94 -28.35
N LYS A 50 9.24 17.21 -27.25
CA LYS A 50 9.79 15.86 -27.17
C LYS A 50 8.78 14.93 -26.53
N TRP A 51 8.67 13.73 -27.08
CA TRP A 51 7.90 12.62 -26.53
C TRP A 51 8.84 11.45 -26.19
N ASN A 52 8.85 11.05 -24.93
CA ASN A 52 9.77 10.04 -24.38
C ASN A 52 11.25 10.32 -24.76
N GLY A 53 11.62 11.61 -24.78
CA GLY A 53 12.96 12.09 -25.15
C GLY A 53 13.18 12.28 -26.65
N ASN A 54 12.30 11.78 -27.52
CA ASN A 54 12.41 11.91 -28.98
C ASN A 54 11.73 13.19 -29.47
N ARG A 55 12.41 13.96 -30.32
CA ARG A 55 11.86 15.19 -30.90
C ARG A 55 10.67 14.89 -31.81
N LEU A 56 9.55 15.57 -31.57
CA LEU A 56 8.36 15.49 -32.41
C LEU A 56 8.52 16.40 -33.63
N LYS A 57 8.36 15.84 -34.83
CA LYS A 57 8.34 16.61 -36.07
C LYS A 57 7.06 17.45 -36.11
N ASP A 58 7.16 18.66 -36.66
CA ASP A 58 6.03 19.59 -36.87
C ASP A 58 5.35 20.13 -35.60
N SER A 59 5.97 19.94 -34.44
CA SER A 59 5.53 20.52 -33.18
C SER A 59 6.17 21.90 -32.99
N GLY A 60 5.41 22.96 -33.25
CA GLY A 60 5.83 24.34 -33.00
C GLY A 60 5.58 24.73 -31.54
N GLN A 61 4.99 25.90 -31.32
CA GLN A 61 4.50 26.29 -29.99
C GLN A 61 3.31 25.42 -29.54
N GLU A 62 2.53 24.89 -30.47
CA GLU A 62 1.40 24.01 -30.17
C GLU A 62 1.71 22.55 -30.48
N LEU A 63 1.32 21.69 -29.55
CA LEU A 63 1.29 20.24 -29.69
C LEU A 63 -0.18 19.79 -29.76
N VAL A 64 -0.55 19.10 -30.83
CA VAL A 64 -1.88 18.51 -31.00
C VAL A 64 -1.74 17.00 -31.02
N ILE A 65 -2.45 16.33 -30.12
CA ILE A 65 -2.64 14.87 -30.13
C ILE A 65 -4.11 14.62 -30.44
N ASN A 66 -4.37 13.90 -31.53
CA ASN A 66 -5.71 13.49 -31.91
C ASN A 66 -5.89 12.01 -31.57
N ASN A 67 -7.10 11.64 -31.14
CA ASN A 67 -7.47 10.27 -30.81
C ASN A 67 -6.45 9.58 -29.90
N LEU A 68 -6.33 10.06 -28.67
CA LEU A 68 -5.39 9.50 -27.70
C LEU A 68 -5.64 8.00 -27.48
N ASP A 69 -4.56 7.23 -27.51
CA ASP A 69 -4.51 5.80 -27.20
C ASP A 69 -3.20 5.50 -26.44
N ILE A 70 -3.08 4.31 -25.85
CA ILE A 70 -1.93 3.81 -25.09
C ILE A 70 -0.58 4.13 -25.77
N PRO A 71 -0.39 3.91 -27.10
CA PRO A 71 0.88 4.18 -27.75
C PRO A 71 1.29 5.65 -27.77
N TYR A 72 0.38 6.59 -27.51
CA TYR A 72 0.63 8.04 -27.43
C TYR A 72 0.80 8.54 -26.00
N THR A 73 0.75 7.66 -25.00
CA THR A 73 1.05 8.01 -23.60
C THR A 73 2.55 8.17 -23.37
N GLY A 74 2.94 8.73 -22.23
CA GLY A 74 4.34 8.88 -21.83
C GLY A 74 4.72 10.31 -21.49
N ASN A 75 6.02 10.56 -21.40
CA ASN A 75 6.56 11.86 -21.03
C ASN A 75 6.56 12.80 -22.24
N TYR A 76 5.83 13.91 -22.12
CA TYR A 76 5.91 15.03 -23.04
C TYR A 76 6.69 16.16 -22.37
N SER A 77 7.57 16.77 -23.13
CA SER A 77 8.37 17.89 -22.65
C SER A 77 8.58 18.93 -23.73
N CYS A 78 8.46 20.19 -23.31
CA CYS A 78 8.66 21.36 -24.14
C CYS A 78 10.01 22.01 -23.80
N TRP A 79 10.79 22.36 -24.82
CA TRP A 79 12.14 22.88 -24.68
C TRP A 79 12.37 24.13 -25.53
N ALA A 80 13.14 25.08 -25.00
CA ALA A 80 13.75 26.18 -25.75
C ALA A 80 15.27 25.98 -25.76
N GLY A 81 15.79 25.38 -26.84
CA GLY A 81 17.17 24.89 -26.89
C GLY A 81 17.44 23.89 -25.75
N PRO A 82 18.43 24.14 -24.87
CA PRO A 82 18.74 23.26 -23.75
C PRO A 82 17.83 23.44 -22.52
N ARG A 83 16.94 24.44 -22.51
CA ARG A 83 16.10 24.76 -21.35
C ARG A 83 14.77 24.01 -21.41
N LEU A 84 14.49 23.20 -20.39
CA LEU A 84 13.16 22.61 -20.18
C LEU A 84 12.18 23.71 -19.73
N LEU A 85 11.13 23.93 -20.50
CA LEU A 85 10.07 24.89 -20.18
C LEU A 85 8.92 24.23 -19.41
N GLN A 86 8.51 23.04 -19.86
CA GLN A 86 7.41 22.29 -19.25
C GLN A 86 7.62 20.79 -19.48
N SER A 87 7.21 19.96 -18.53
CA SER A 87 7.10 18.51 -18.72
C SER A 87 5.88 17.95 -17.98
N PHE A 88 5.22 16.99 -18.60
CA PHE A 88 4.11 16.25 -18.02
C PHE A 88 4.09 14.83 -18.57
N TYR A 89 3.48 13.91 -17.83
CA TYR A 89 3.33 12.52 -18.24
C TYR A 89 1.86 12.25 -18.57
N VAL A 90 1.57 12.01 -19.86
CA VAL A 90 0.21 11.68 -20.32
C VAL A 90 -0.06 10.22 -20.03
N VAL A 91 -1.23 9.93 -19.45
CA VAL A 91 -1.70 8.58 -19.16
C VAL A 91 -3.14 8.42 -19.61
N MET A 92 -3.50 7.19 -19.96
CA MET A 92 -4.85 6.85 -20.39
C MET A 92 -5.65 6.21 -19.26
N ARG A 93 -6.86 6.71 -19.01
CA ARG A 93 -7.74 6.19 -17.97
C ARG A 93 -8.25 4.80 -18.34
N MET A 94 -7.93 3.84 -17.48
CA MET A 94 -8.40 2.46 -17.52
C MET A 94 -9.46 2.22 -16.45
N LYS A 95 -10.34 1.24 -16.68
CA LYS A 95 -11.24 0.73 -15.64
C LYS A 95 -10.42 0.23 -14.44
N HIS A 96 -10.94 0.40 -13.23
CA HIS A 96 -10.29 -0.10 -12.01
C HIS A 96 -9.98 -1.61 -12.05
N THR A 97 -10.81 -2.40 -12.74
CA THR A 97 -10.60 -3.84 -12.95
C THR A 97 -9.36 -4.15 -13.78
N TYR A 98 -8.75 -3.17 -14.43
CA TYR A 98 -7.48 -3.36 -15.14
C TYR A 98 -6.33 -3.64 -14.17
N PHE A 99 -6.31 -2.98 -12.99
CA PHE A 99 -5.27 -3.19 -11.99
C PHE A 99 -5.75 -3.99 -10.78
N PHE A 100 -6.95 -3.70 -10.28
CA PHE A 100 -7.43 -4.25 -9.03
C PHE A 100 -8.30 -5.47 -9.31
N LYS A 101 -7.95 -6.61 -8.68
CA LYS A 101 -8.84 -7.78 -8.69
C LYS A 101 -10.13 -7.44 -7.96
N THR A 102 -11.27 -7.86 -8.48
CA THR A 102 -12.58 -7.66 -7.85
C THR A 102 -13.01 -8.89 -7.06
N GLU A 103 -13.86 -8.68 -6.06
CA GLU A 103 -14.47 -9.76 -5.26
C GLU A 103 -15.96 -9.49 -5.05
N GLY A 104 -16.76 -10.57 -4.99
CA GLY A 104 -18.21 -10.48 -4.87
C GLY A 104 -18.93 -10.12 -6.18
N THR A 105 -20.21 -9.77 -6.07
CA THR A 105 -21.10 -9.54 -7.23
C THR A 105 -21.12 -8.10 -7.74
N LYS A 106 -20.48 -7.16 -7.02
CA LYS A 106 -20.57 -5.71 -7.28
C LYS A 106 -19.36 -5.10 -8.00
N GLU A 107 -18.46 -5.92 -8.54
CA GLU A 107 -17.20 -5.46 -9.19
C GLU A 107 -16.34 -4.52 -8.31
N GLU A 108 -16.48 -4.58 -6.98
CA GLU A 108 -15.69 -3.75 -6.08
C GLU A 108 -14.25 -4.26 -5.98
N PRO A 109 -13.24 -3.36 -5.94
CA PRO A 109 -11.84 -3.76 -5.85
C PRO A 109 -11.57 -4.43 -4.49
N ALA A 110 -10.98 -5.63 -4.54
CA ALA A 110 -10.65 -6.47 -3.39
C ALA A 110 -9.42 -5.94 -2.65
N ILE A 111 -9.59 -4.81 -1.97
CA ILE A 111 -8.57 -4.15 -1.15
C ILE A 111 -8.82 -4.47 0.31
N THR A 112 -7.84 -5.05 0.99
CA THR A 112 -7.91 -5.34 2.43
C THR A 112 -7.00 -4.40 3.19
N CYS A 113 -7.55 -3.68 4.17
CA CYS A 113 -6.77 -2.84 5.08
C CYS A 113 -6.99 -3.28 6.53
N TRP A 114 -5.96 -3.13 7.36
CA TRP A 114 -6.02 -3.40 8.79
C TRP A 114 -5.04 -2.53 9.56
N ALA A 115 -5.43 -2.12 10.77
CA ALA A 115 -4.59 -1.38 11.69
C ALA A 115 -4.23 -2.29 12.88
N PRO A 116 -2.94 -2.47 13.21
CA PRO A 116 -2.54 -3.32 14.32
C PRO A 116 -2.92 -2.71 15.68
N SER A 117 -3.19 -1.40 15.73
CA SER A 117 -3.60 -0.63 16.91
C SER A 117 -4.16 0.73 16.49
N TYR A 118 -4.42 1.62 17.44
CA TYR A 118 -4.94 2.98 17.26
C TYR A 118 -3.85 4.04 17.07
N ASN A 119 -2.59 3.66 16.88
CA ASN A 119 -1.47 4.61 16.72
C ASN A 119 -1.36 5.28 15.33
N GLY A 120 -2.42 5.16 14.50
CA GLY A 120 -2.46 5.71 13.15
C GLY A 120 -1.67 4.89 12.10
N THR A 121 -1.13 3.72 12.44
CA THR A 121 -0.51 2.80 11.48
C THR A 121 -1.58 1.99 10.76
N LEU A 122 -1.51 1.94 9.43
CA LEU A 122 -2.45 1.24 8.59
C LEU A 122 -1.69 0.39 7.57
N ASN A 123 -1.99 -0.91 7.53
CA ASN A 123 -1.48 -1.81 6.51
C ASN A 123 -2.58 -2.09 5.50
N CYS A 124 -2.26 -2.00 4.21
CA CYS A 124 -3.19 -2.33 3.14
C CYS A 124 -2.56 -3.30 2.16
N SER A 125 -3.38 -4.18 1.59
CA SER A 125 -2.94 -5.14 0.57
C SER A 125 -4.03 -5.39 -0.47
N TRP A 126 -3.60 -5.63 -1.71
CA TRP A 126 -4.46 -6.01 -2.82
C TRP A 126 -3.70 -6.90 -3.80
N ASN A 127 -4.46 -7.54 -4.69
CA ASN A 127 -3.89 -8.30 -5.80
C ASN A 127 -4.00 -7.48 -7.08
N SER A 128 -2.85 -7.32 -7.75
CA SER A 128 -2.66 -6.65 -9.01
C SER A 128 -2.84 -7.63 -10.18
N GLN A 129 -3.71 -7.29 -11.14
CA GLN A 129 -3.98 -8.11 -12.32
C GLN A 129 -2.95 -7.91 -13.43
N ASN A 130 -2.44 -6.68 -13.59
CA ASN A 130 -1.46 -6.30 -14.59
C ASN A 130 -0.27 -5.57 -13.94
N ALA A 131 0.92 -5.72 -14.53
CA ALA A 131 2.13 -5.09 -14.02
C ALA A 131 2.00 -3.55 -14.00
N ALA A 132 2.15 -2.97 -12.82
CA ALA A 132 2.05 -1.54 -12.61
C ALA A 132 2.89 -1.09 -11.41
N ILE A 133 3.19 0.19 -11.38
CA ILE A 133 3.65 0.88 -10.18
C ILE A 133 2.41 1.44 -9.48
N PHE A 134 2.39 1.34 -8.15
CA PHE A 134 1.27 1.83 -7.36
C PHE A 134 1.71 2.98 -6.46
N LEU A 135 0.84 3.96 -6.31
CA LEU A 135 0.97 5.04 -5.35
C LEU A 135 -0.21 4.97 -4.39
N ALA A 136 0.10 4.83 -3.10
CA ALA A 136 -0.88 4.82 -2.03
C ALA A 136 -0.75 6.11 -1.22
N ARG A 137 -1.89 6.77 -0.97
CA ARG A 137 -1.97 8.00 -0.20
C ARG A 137 -3.13 7.93 0.77
N LEU A 138 -2.98 8.57 1.92
CA LEU A 138 -4.02 8.67 2.93
C LEU A 138 -4.40 10.14 3.13
N LYS A 139 -5.70 10.44 3.12
CA LYS A 139 -6.26 11.76 3.43
C LYS A 139 -7.48 11.62 4.33
N HIS A 140 -7.88 12.72 4.97
CA HIS A 140 -9.22 12.80 5.56
C HIS A 140 -10.25 13.11 4.47
N GLN A 141 -11.50 12.68 4.64
CA GLN A 141 -12.53 12.90 3.64
C GLN A 141 -12.84 14.38 3.38
N ASP A 142 -12.67 15.23 4.39
CA ASP A 142 -13.01 16.66 4.35
C ASP A 142 -11.89 17.55 3.78
N THR A 143 -10.70 17.00 3.56
CA THR A 143 -9.52 17.76 3.16
C THR A 143 -8.72 17.02 2.09
N GLU A 144 -8.21 17.78 1.11
CA GLU A 144 -7.24 17.26 0.13
C GLU A 144 -5.80 17.27 0.66
N ALA A 145 -5.61 17.67 1.92
CA ALA A 145 -4.31 17.65 2.56
C ALA A 145 -3.87 16.19 2.77
N GLU A 146 -2.72 15.84 2.19
CA GLU A 146 -2.12 14.54 2.42
C GLU A 146 -1.72 14.40 3.88
N LEU A 147 -2.04 13.25 4.47
CA LEU A 147 -1.40 12.81 5.69
C LEU A 147 0.06 12.44 5.37
N CYS A 148 0.90 12.30 6.39
CA CYS A 148 2.33 12.07 6.25
C CYS A 148 2.79 10.93 5.31
N SER A 149 1.93 9.98 4.96
CA SER A 149 2.35 8.77 4.27
C SER A 149 1.86 8.72 2.84
N THR A 150 2.84 8.81 1.95
CA THR A 150 2.70 8.52 0.53
C THR A 150 3.72 7.43 0.20
N GLU A 151 3.23 6.27 -0.22
CA GLU A 151 4.06 5.08 -0.45
C GLU A 151 3.99 4.66 -1.92
N VAL A 152 5.15 4.35 -2.49
CA VAL A 152 5.26 3.77 -3.83
C VAL A 152 5.55 2.29 -3.68
N ALA A 153 4.71 1.46 -4.29
CA ALA A 153 4.84 0.01 -4.20
C ALA A 153 4.86 -0.65 -5.57
N LEU A 154 5.64 -1.73 -5.66
CA LEU A 154 5.68 -2.64 -6.79
C LEU A 154 4.98 -3.94 -6.41
N PRO A 155 4.28 -4.60 -7.34
CA PRO A 155 3.77 -5.94 -7.12
C PRO A 155 4.95 -6.91 -6.99
N GLY A 156 4.98 -7.69 -5.90
CA GLY A 156 5.89 -8.82 -5.75
C GLY A 156 5.43 -9.99 -6.61
N ASN A 157 4.72 -10.95 -6.00
CA ASN A 157 4.05 -12.06 -6.71
C ASN A 157 2.58 -11.69 -7.00
N SER A 158 2.35 -10.63 -7.77
CA SER A 158 1.02 -10.03 -8.00
C SER A 158 0.33 -9.44 -6.77
N ARG A 159 0.80 -9.72 -5.55
CA ARG A 159 0.32 -9.09 -4.32
C ARG A 159 1.13 -7.82 -4.03
N VAL A 160 0.42 -6.74 -3.74
CA VAL A 160 0.99 -5.46 -3.30
C VAL A 160 0.66 -5.27 -1.83
N GLN A 161 1.63 -4.78 -1.06
CA GLN A 161 1.47 -4.44 0.35
C GLN A 161 2.09 -3.07 0.61
N VAL A 162 1.38 -2.24 1.37
CA VAL A 162 1.83 -0.91 1.78
C VAL A 162 1.54 -0.71 3.25
N GLN A 163 2.42 0.02 3.92
CA GLN A 163 2.22 0.48 5.28
C GLN A 163 2.18 2.01 5.26
N LEU A 164 1.05 2.57 5.67
CA LEU A 164 0.80 3.99 5.77
C LEU A 164 0.72 4.39 7.24
N LYS A 165 1.07 5.64 7.53
CA LYS A 165 1.02 6.24 8.86
C LYS A 165 0.35 7.61 8.82
N ASN A 166 -0.65 7.80 9.68
CA ASN A 166 -1.22 9.10 9.99
C ASN A 166 -0.39 9.74 11.13
N CYS A 167 0.45 10.75 10.83
CA CYS A 167 1.28 11.40 11.86
C CYS A 167 0.51 12.26 12.86
N SER A 168 -0.66 12.78 12.47
CA SER A 168 -1.49 13.63 13.31
C SER A 168 -2.43 12.83 14.20
N PHE A 169 -2.31 11.50 14.19
CA PHE A 169 -3.20 10.63 14.94
C PHE A 169 -2.86 10.62 16.44
N CYS A 170 -3.90 10.64 17.27
CA CYS A 170 -3.79 10.52 18.71
C CYS A 170 -4.55 9.26 19.15
N SER A 171 -3.84 8.24 19.64
CA SER A 171 -4.45 6.95 20.02
C SER A 171 -5.54 7.07 21.09
N TYR A 172 -5.52 8.13 21.90
CA TYR A 172 -6.44 8.33 23.03
C TYR A 172 -7.64 9.21 22.67
N ALA A 173 -7.58 9.95 21.56
CA ALA A 173 -8.67 10.80 21.15
C ALA A 173 -9.72 9.98 20.41
N GLU A 174 -10.99 10.23 20.70
CA GLU A 174 -12.04 9.87 19.75
C GLU A 174 -11.82 10.67 18.47
N GLU A 175 -11.98 10.04 17.29
CA GLU A 175 -11.84 10.76 16.01
C GLU A 175 -12.93 11.83 15.92
N THR A 176 -12.56 13.06 16.28
CA THR A 176 -13.44 14.22 16.33
C THR A 176 -12.75 15.41 15.63
N PRO A 177 -13.35 15.98 14.56
CA PRO A 177 -14.61 15.59 13.94
C PRO A 177 -14.54 14.19 13.32
N VAL A 178 -15.70 13.52 13.22
CA VAL A 178 -15.88 12.15 12.71
C VAL A 178 -15.69 12.13 11.19
N THR A 179 -14.48 12.41 10.72
CA THR A 179 -14.17 12.39 9.28
C THR A 179 -13.39 11.11 8.95
N PRO A 180 -13.98 10.21 8.14
CA PRO A 180 -13.33 8.94 7.86
C PRO A 180 -12.06 9.17 7.03
N LEU A 181 -11.16 8.20 7.12
CA LEU A 181 -9.97 8.13 6.31
C LEU A 181 -10.34 7.68 4.90
N VAL A 182 -9.71 8.29 3.90
CA VAL A 182 -9.80 7.90 2.50
C VAL A 182 -8.42 7.42 2.04
N LEU A 183 -8.33 6.13 1.74
CA LEU A 183 -7.20 5.55 1.04
C LEU A 183 -7.37 5.78 -0.45
N VAL A 184 -6.45 6.53 -1.06
CA VAL A 184 -6.38 6.74 -2.50
C VAL A 184 -5.28 5.84 -3.07
N LEU A 185 -5.64 4.91 -3.96
CA LEU A 185 -4.69 4.05 -4.67
C LEU A 185 -4.69 4.38 -6.15
N LYS A 186 -3.51 4.71 -6.68
CA LYS A 186 -3.28 5.00 -8.10
C LYS A 186 -2.38 3.93 -8.68
N GLY A 187 -2.82 3.28 -9.76
CA GLY A 187 -2.03 2.33 -10.54
C GLY A 187 -1.59 2.95 -11.85
N LEU A 188 -0.33 2.75 -12.22
CA LEU A 188 0.24 3.17 -13.50
C LEU A 188 1.02 2.02 -14.13
N SER A 189 0.60 1.55 -15.30
CA SER A 189 1.33 0.55 -16.08
C SER A 189 2.44 1.18 -16.91
N ARG A 190 3.39 0.35 -17.35
CA ARG A 190 4.54 0.79 -18.14
C ARG A 190 4.14 1.37 -19.51
N ASP A 191 3.05 0.87 -20.07
CA ASP A 191 2.46 1.33 -21.33
C ASP A 191 1.58 2.59 -21.17
N GLY A 192 1.42 3.11 -19.95
CA GLY A 192 0.73 4.37 -19.68
C GLY A 192 -0.76 4.26 -19.38
N GLY A 193 -1.27 3.05 -19.13
CA GLY A 193 -2.58 2.84 -18.52
C GLY A 193 -2.60 3.32 -17.06
N TYR A 194 -3.66 4.01 -16.66
CA TYR A 194 -3.83 4.60 -15.34
C TYR A 194 -5.19 4.28 -14.76
N SER A 195 -5.26 3.92 -13.48
CA SER A 195 -6.53 3.82 -12.77
C SER A 195 -6.39 4.25 -11.33
N GLU A 196 -7.49 4.74 -10.77
CA GLU A 196 -7.56 5.28 -9.43
C GLU A 196 -8.78 4.72 -8.72
N VAL A 197 -8.59 4.29 -7.48
CA VAL A 197 -9.65 3.80 -6.60
C VAL A 197 -9.50 4.42 -5.23
N GLU A 198 -10.64 4.68 -4.62
CA GLU A 198 -10.72 5.20 -3.26
C GLU A 198 -11.41 4.17 -2.36
N LYS A 199 -10.92 4.05 -1.12
CA LYS A 199 -11.57 3.26 -0.08
C LYS A 199 -11.69 4.07 1.20
N THR A 200 -12.91 4.20 1.69
CA THR A 200 -13.25 4.99 2.88
C THR A 200 -13.52 4.07 4.06
N PHE A 201 -12.96 4.39 5.23
CA PHE A 201 -13.15 3.66 6.48
C PHE A 201 -12.78 4.53 7.68
N PHE A 202 -13.30 4.21 8.86
CA PHE A 202 -12.74 4.71 10.12
C PHE A 202 -11.62 3.80 10.60
N LEU A 203 -10.68 4.31 11.41
CA LEU A 203 -9.57 3.48 11.88
C LEU A 203 -10.10 2.29 12.70
N TRP A 204 -11.06 2.51 13.60
CA TRP A 204 -11.64 1.46 14.44
C TRP A 204 -12.31 0.33 13.64
N ASP A 205 -12.86 0.60 12.45
CA ASP A 205 -13.49 -0.42 11.61
C ASP A 205 -12.47 -1.44 11.07
N VAL A 206 -11.21 -1.02 10.95
CA VAL A 206 -10.11 -1.82 10.41
C VAL A 206 -9.12 -2.26 11.48
N VAL A 207 -9.37 -1.96 12.76
CA VAL A 207 -8.51 -2.43 13.85
C VAL A 207 -8.54 -3.96 13.93
N LYS A 208 -7.35 -4.53 13.90
CA LYS A 208 -7.08 -5.95 14.04
C LYS A 208 -5.74 -6.12 14.76
N PRO A 209 -5.74 -6.46 16.07
CA PRO A 209 -4.51 -6.70 16.80
C PRO A 209 -3.64 -7.76 16.13
N ASP A 210 -2.33 -7.69 16.37
CA ASP A 210 -1.45 -8.82 16.13
C ASP A 210 -1.72 -9.95 17.15
N ALA A 211 -1.12 -11.11 16.91
CA ALA A 211 -1.30 -12.25 17.80
C ALA A 211 -0.56 -12.00 19.14
N PRO A 212 -1.09 -12.42 20.30
CA PRO A 212 -0.47 -12.19 21.61
C PRO A 212 0.97 -12.69 21.69
N ALA A 213 1.82 -11.99 22.44
CA ALA A 213 3.24 -12.28 22.55
C ALA A 213 3.54 -13.21 23.76
N TYR A 214 4.73 -13.82 23.75
CA TYR A 214 5.31 -14.54 24.89
C TYR A 214 4.40 -15.63 25.52
N LEU A 215 3.64 -16.36 24.70
CA LEU A 215 2.85 -17.50 25.19
C LEU A 215 3.77 -18.58 25.80
N ASN A 216 3.55 -18.89 27.08
CA ASN A 216 4.33 -19.85 27.83
C ASN A 216 3.43 -20.74 28.71
N ILE A 217 3.78 -22.03 28.79
CA ILE A 217 3.13 -23.02 29.66
C ILE A 217 4.17 -23.49 30.67
N THR A 218 3.98 -23.18 31.95
CA THR A 218 4.86 -23.62 33.04
C THR A 218 4.06 -24.43 34.04
N GLY A 219 4.08 -25.75 33.89
CA GLY A 219 3.33 -26.69 34.72
C GLY A 219 1.82 -26.52 34.56
N ARG A 220 1.21 -25.76 35.47
CA ARG A 220 -0.24 -25.46 35.52
C ARG A 220 -0.57 -24.00 35.18
N LYS A 221 0.45 -23.16 34.98
CA LYS A 221 0.29 -21.75 34.67
C LYS A 221 0.46 -21.54 33.17
N VAL A 222 -0.51 -20.89 32.55
CA VAL A 222 -0.41 -20.38 31.17
C VAL A 222 -0.31 -18.86 31.25
N SER A 223 0.74 -18.29 30.66
CA SER A 223 0.98 -16.85 30.67
C SER A 223 1.26 -16.34 29.27
N TRP A 224 0.90 -15.09 28.99
CA TRP A 224 1.13 -14.40 27.73
C TRP A 224 1.26 -12.89 28.00
N ALA A 225 1.62 -12.14 26.97
CA ALA A 225 1.60 -10.67 26.97
C ALA A 225 0.76 -10.16 25.79
N PRO A 226 0.28 -8.90 25.87
CA PRO A 226 -0.27 -8.21 24.70
C PRO A 226 0.72 -8.20 23.52
N PRO A 227 0.24 -8.08 22.28
CA PRO A 227 1.11 -7.86 21.13
C PRO A 227 1.93 -6.58 21.30
N ALA A 228 3.20 -6.57 20.88
CA ALA A 228 4.07 -5.40 21.01
C ALA A 228 3.60 -4.19 20.17
N SER A 229 2.77 -4.42 19.16
CA SER A 229 2.17 -3.39 18.32
C SER A 229 0.91 -2.75 18.93
N TRP A 230 0.34 -3.34 19.98
CA TRP A 230 -0.89 -2.86 20.63
C TRP A 230 -0.63 -1.64 21.51
N ASP A 231 -1.57 -0.70 21.53
CA ASP A 231 -1.43 0.52 22.32
C ASP A 231 -1.42 0.24 23.84
N LEU A 232 -0.73 1.10 24.56
CA LEU A 232 -0.60 1.09 26.01
C LEU A 232 -1.18 2.39 26.61
N PRO A 233 -1.62 2.40 27.87
CA PRO A 233 -1.62 1.28 28.81
C PRO A 233 -2.78 0.31 28.57
N THR A 234 -2.63 -0.96 28.98
CA THR A 234 -3.66 -2.01 28.85
C THR A 234 -4.93 -1.72 29.66
N THR A 235 -4.86 -0.79 30.62
CA THR A 235 -6.04 -0.31 31.35
C THR A 235 -6.93 0.58 30.49
N TYR A 236 -6.36 1.25 29.48
CA TYR A 236 -7.10 2.08 28.53
C TYR A 236 -7.43 1.32 27.24
N PHE A 237 -6.50 0.50 26.76
CA PHE A 237 -6.70 -0.37 25.59
C PHE A 237 -6.81 -1.84 26.03
N PRO A 238 -7.94 -2.26 26.64
CA PRO A 238 -8.10 -3.62 27.09
C PRO A 238 -8.12 -4.59 25.89
N LEU A 239 -7.64 -5.80 26.11
CA LEU A 239 -7.75 -6.90 25.16
C LEU A 239 -8.51 -8.05 25.79
N GLN A 240 -9.46 -8.60 25.04
CA GLN A 240 -10.07 -9.88 25.33
C GLN A 240 -9.28 -10.99 24.63
N TYR A 241 -9.09 -12.11 25.33
CA TYR A 241 -8.34 -13.24 24.82
C TYR A 241 -9.23 -14.47 24.62
N SER A 242 -8.87 -15.29 23.64
CA SER A 242 -9.45 -16.61 23.40
C SER A 242 -8.32 -17.64 23.39
N LEU A 243 -8.36 -18.54 24.36
CA LEU A 243 -7.37 -19.58 24.59
C LEU A 243 -7.93 -20.96 24.20
N ARG A 244 -7.14 -21.74 23.46
CA ARG A 244 -7.37 -23.16 23.18
C ARG A 244 -6.28 -23.97 23.84
N LEU A 245 -6.68 -24.95 24.64
CA LEU A 245 -5.76 -25.83 25.35
C LEU A 245 -5.98 -27.28 24.93
N GLU A 246 -4.88 -27.99 24.71
CA GLU A 246 -4.87 -29.41 24.36
C GLU A 246 -4.17 -30.21 25.47
N SER A 247 -4.88 -31.21 25.99
CA SER A 247 -4.37 -32.19 26.97
C SER A 247 -4.43 -33.61 26.37
N ALA A 248 -3.80 -34.58 27.04
CA ALA A 248 -3.88 -36.00 26.63
C ALA A 248 -5.30 -36.60 26.73
N SER A 249 -6.21 -35.97 27.48
CA SER A 249 -7.56 -36.46 27.77
C SER A 249 -8.69 -35.66 27.09
N GLY A 250 -8.37 -34.64 26.29
CA GLY A 250 -9.37 -33.84 25.58
C GLY A 250 -8.95 -32.39 25.28
N ARG A 251 -9.77 -31.73 24.44
CA ARG A 251 -9.63 -30.34 24.01
C ARG A 251 -10.59 -29.46 24.80
N HIS A 252 -10.08 -28.40 25.43
CA HIS A 252 -10.90 -27.41 26.13
C HIS A 252 -10.81 -26.07 25.40
N GLU A 253 -11.96 -25.45 25.17
CA GLU A 253 -12.07 -24.20 24.41
C GLU A 253 -12.63 -23.07 25.29
N ASN A 254 -11.97 -21.91 25.17
CA ASN A 254 -12.39 -20.58 25.63
C ASN A 254 -12.22 -20.28 27.13
N PHE A 255 -11.12 -19.60 27.45
CA PHE A 255 -10.91 -18.90 28.71
C PHE A 255 -10.66 -17.41 28.43
N LEU A 256 -11.28 -16.52 29.21
CA LEU A 256 -11.43 -15.10 28.88
C LEU A 256 -10.40 -14.16 29.57
N LEU A 257 -9.80 -14.53 30.71
CA LEU A 257 -8.66 -13.85 31.34
C LEU A 257 -7.96 -14.79 32.33
N GLU A 258 -6.63 -14.62 32.50
CA GLU A 258 -5.65 -15.37 33.32
C GLU A 258 -6.10 -16.74 33.88
N LEU A 259 -5.43 -17.81 33.42
CA LEU A 259 -5.78 -19.17 33.82
C LEU A 259 -4.71 -19.82 34.72
N ILE A 260 -5.04 -19.96 36.00
CA ILE A 260 -4.42 -20.98 36.87
C ILE A 260 -5.24 -22.25 36.67
N THR A 261 -4.64 -23.25 36.05
CA THR A 261 -5.35 -24.49 35.70
C THR A 261 -5.13 -25.57 36.75
N GLU A 262 -6.11 -26.44 36.95
CA GLU A 262 -5.92 -27.62 37.82
C GLU A 262 -5.18 -28.76 37.09
N GLN A 263 -5.22 -28.78 35.76
CA GLN A 263 -4.64 -29.79 34.88
C GLN A 263 -3.33 -29.34 34.21
N LYS A 264 -2.49 -30.31 33.80
CA LYS A 264 -1.30 -30.06 32.98
C LYS A 264 -1.68 -30.03 31.50
N TRP A 265 -1.26 -28.99 30.79
CA TRP A 265 -1.52 -28.82 29.36
C TRP A 265 -0.27 -29.10 28.55
N HIS A 266 -0.47 -29.69 27.37
CA HIS A 266 0.63 -30.06 26.47
C HIS A 266 0.75 -29.11 25.30
N LYS A 267 -0.35 -28.45 24.92
CA LYS A 267 -0.32 -27.39 23.92
C LYS A 267 -1.28 -26.26 24.24
N ALA A 268 -0.90 -25.05 23.86
CA ALA A 268 -1.75 -23.87 23.90
C ALA A 268 -1.71 -23.09 22.58
N GLN A 269 -2.84 -22.50 22.23
CA GLN A 269 -2.99 -21.53 21.15
C GLN A 269 -3.82 -20.35 21.66
N ILE A 270 -3.43 -19.13 21.31
CA ILE A 270 -4.11 -17.92 21.79
C ILE A 270 -4.32 -16.91 20.66
N ARG A 271 -5.39 -16.13 20.78
CA ARG A 271 -5.65 -14.91 20.00
C ARG A 271 -6.32 -13.87 20.88
N CYS A 272 -6.29 -12.61 20.45
CA CYS A 272 -6.94 -11.47 21.10
C CYS A 272 -7.78 -10.61 20.14
N GLN A 273 -8.64 -9.76 20.71
CA GLN A 273 -9.50 -8.78 20.06
C GLN A 273 -9.74 -7.59 21.01
N ASP A 274 -10.01 -6.40 20.48
CA ASP A 274 -10.53 -5.30 21.28
C ASP A 274 -11.99 -5.57 21.69
N PRO A 275 -12.32 -5.60 23.00
CA PRO A 275 -13.67 -5.90 23.47
C PRO A 275 -14.63 -4.71 23.45
N LEU A 276 -14.13 -3.48 23.31
CA LEU A 276 -14.93 -2.26 23.39
C LEU A 276 -15.57 -1.89 22.05
N ILE A 277 -15.03 -2.44 20.96
CA ILE A 277 -15.53 -2.23 19.60
C ILE A 277 -15.72 -3.55 18.86
N GLN A 278 -16.49 -3.54 17.79
CA GLN A 278 -16.67 -4.71 16.92
C GLN A 278 -15.47 -4.91 15.97
N SER A 279 -14.26 -5.00 16.53
CA SER A 279 -13.00 -5.18 15.79
C SER A 279 -12.87 -6.60 15.22
N SER A 280 -11.82 -6.88 14.45
CA SER A 280 -11.50 -8.25 14.03
C SER A 280 -10.64 -8.99 15.06
N TRP A 281 -10.85 -10.29 15.23
CA TRP A 281 -9.92 -11.14 15.96
C TRP A 281 -8.55 -11.17 15.27
N SER A 282 -7.48 -11.12 16.08
CA SER A 282 -6.13 -11.45 15.62
C SER A 282 -6.04 -12.90 15.09
N SER A 283 -5.00 -13.14 14.29
CA SER A 283 -4.63 -14.49 13.90
C SER A 283 -4.29 -15.32 15.13
N TRP A 284 -4.53 -16.62 15.07
CA TRP A 284 -4.06 -17.51 16.12
C TRP A 284 -2.52 -17.55 16.13
N GLN A 285 -1.92 -17.50 17.33
CA GLN A 285 -0.53 -17.87 17.51
C GLN A 285 -0.30 -19.32 17.06
N GLU A 286 0.94 -19.68 16.74
CA GLU A 286 1.29 -21.09 16.52
C GLU A 286 1.13 -21.90 17.82
N TRP A 287 0.87 -23.19 17.70
CA TRP A 287 0.75 -24.07 18.87
C TRP A 287 2.05 -24.11 19.65
N LYS A 288 2.00 -23.67 20.92
CA LYS A 288 3.11 -23.76 21.85
C LYS A 288 3.01 -25.03 22.67
N LYS A 289 4.10 -25.79 22.75
CA LYS A 289 4.26 -26.98 23.61
C LYS A 289 4.96 -26.60 24.90
#